data_AF-A0A2T8JET9-F1
#
_entry.id   AF-A0A2T8JET9-F1
#
_cell.length_a   1.000
_cell.length_b   1.000
_cell.length_c   1.000
_cell.angle_alpha   90.00
_cell.angle_beta   90.00
_cell.angle_gamma   90.00
#
_symmetry.space_group_name_H-M   'P 1'
#
loop_
_entity.id
_entity.type
_entity.pdbx_description
1 polymer ?
#
loop_
_entity_poly.entity_id
_entity_poly.type
_entity_poly.pdbx_seq_one_letter_code
_entity_poly.pdbx_strand_id
1 'polypeptide(L)'
;MLFEFLVNNPPVVAFRLHTNDDIPVCTPEGCNLFQGFVDFVLTMHKRRLTLARNFQATDLVVLTVNGRHGYQILKEPSPGLDHETMTKDFKRLADILLHEYTLATNSSKNDPPFFSNLSNALRNIPADVLAKLESMERFNTFICNHIAFLPALSRSNLICNLMRVYRALSRSERGQFEKSIGEFDVETEDISWIPERGFMGIFSCESMG
;
A
#
# COMPACT_ATOMS: atom_id res chain seq x y z
N MET A 1 -7.13 -7.47 20.56
CA MET A 1 -8.05 -6.89 19.55
C MET A 1 -7.34 -5.83 18.72
N LEU A 2 -7.75 -5.52 17.49
CA LEU A 2 -7.10 -4.50 16.64
C LEU A 2 -6.87 -3.17 17.39
N PHE A 3 -7.91 -2.64 18.05
CA PHE A 3 -7.82 -1.37 18.77
C PHE A 3 -6.74 -1.38 19.87
N GLU A 4 -6.66 -2.46 20.66
CA GLU A 4 -5.64 -2.61 21.71
C GLU A 4 -4.22 -2.66 21.14
N PHE A 5 -4.06 -3.26 19.96
CA PHE A 5 -2.78 -3.29 19.25
C PHE A 5 -2.36 -1.89 18.81
N LEU A 6 -3.30 -1.12 18.23
CA LEU A 6 -3.04 0.22 17.71
C LEU A 6 -2.63 1.23 18.78
N VAL A 7 -3.10 1.08 20.03
CA VAL A 7 -2.72 1.96 21.15
C VAL A 7 -1.21 1.98 21.38
N ASN A 8 -0.56 0.82 21.28
CA ASN A 8 0.88 0.69 21.51
C ASN A 8 1.69 0.68 20.20
N ASN A 9 1.02 0.56 19.06
CA ASN A 9 1.65 0.41 17.74
C ASN A 9 0.90 1.32 16.76
N PRO A 10 1.10 2.66 16.84
CA PRO A 10 0.44 3.57 15.93
C PRO A 10 0.84 3.23 14.48
N PRO A 11 -0.13 3.10 13.56
CA PRO A 11 0.14 2.67 12.19
C PRO A 11 0.86 3.76 11.38
N VAL A 12 0.70 5.02 11.80
CA VAL A 12 1.32 6.18 11.19
C VAL A 12 1.87 7.12 12.25
N VAL A 13 2.92 7.84 11.90
CA VAL A 13 3.50 8.92 12.69
C VAL A 13 3.64 10.17 11.83
N ALA A 14 3.60 11.33 12.46
CA ALA A 14 3.85 12.61 11.79
C ALA A 14 5.37 12.80 11.63
N PHE A 15 5.79 13.06 10.39
CA PHE A 15 7.15 13.49 10.09
C PHE A 15 7.13 14.95 9.63
N ARG A 16 7.88 15.80 10.32
CA ARG A 16 7.95 17.24 10.01
C ARG A 16 8.92 17.50 8.88
N LEU A 17 8.41 18.07 7.79
CA LEU A 17 9.22 18.55 6.68
C LEU A 17 9.95 19.85 7.05
N HIS A 18 10.98 20.17 6.27
CA HIS A 18 11.70 21.45 6.37
C HIS A 18 10.80 22.66 6.06
N THR A 19 9.67 22.45 5.38
CA THR A 19 8.62 23.45 5.14
C THR A 19 7.72 23.70 6.36
N ASN A 20 7.96 22.99 7.48
CA ASN A 20 7.11 22.93 8.68
C ASN A 20 5.76 22.23 8.50
N ASP A 21 5.55 21.56 7.37
CA ASP A 21 4.38 20.71 7.17
C ASP A 21 4.61 19.33 7.79
N ASP A 22 3.59 18.80 8.46
CA ASP A 22 3.62 17.44 8.99
C ASP A 22 3.01 16.48 7.97
N ILE A 23 3.79 15.47 7.56
CA ILE A 23 3.35 14.41 6.64
C ILE A 23 3.16 13.08 7.38
N PRO A 24 2.12 12.29 7.04
CA PRO A 24 1.95 10.94 7.55
C PRO A 24 3.00 9.99 6.97
N VAL A 25 3.68 9.26 7.85
CA VAL A 25 4.61 8.19 7.47
C VAL A 25 4.19 6.91 8.17
N CYS A 26 4.00 5.83 7.40
CA CYS A 26 3.71 4.52 7.98
C CYS A 26 4.88 4.04 8.85
N THR A 27 4.55 3.57 10.04
CA THR A 27 5.48 2.85 10.90
C THR A 27 5.73 1.45 10.33
N PRO A 28 6.83 0.77 10.70
CA PRO A 28 7.03 -0.63 10.34
C PRO A 28 5.84 -1.51 10.76
N GLU A 29 5.30 -1.28 11.95
CA GLU A 29 4.13 -1.98 12.49
C GLU A 29 2.88 -1.69 11.66
N GLY A 30 2.67 -0.45 11.22
CA GLY A 30 1.58 -0.07 10.32
C GLY A 30 1.70 -0.77 8.95
N CYS A 31 2.87 -0.73 8.31
CA CYS A 31 3.07 -1.46 7.06
C CYS A 31 2.76 -2.96 7.21
N ASN A 32 3.26 -3.59 8.28
CA ASN A 32 3.02 -5.00 8.57
C ASN A 32 1.54 -5.28 8.88
N LEU A 33 0.86 -4.38 9.58
CA LEU A 33 -0.56 -4.51 9.92
C LEU A 33 -1.43 -4.57 8.67
N PHE A 34 -1.28 -3.61 7.77
CA PHE A 34 -2.08 -3.58 6.54
C PHE A 34 -1.75 -4.78 5.66
N GLN A 35 -0.45 -5.03 5.42
CA GLN A 35 0.00 -6.15 4.60
C GLN A 35 -0.50 -7.49 5.15
N GLY A 36 -0.43 -7.68 6.48
CA GLY A 36 -0.84 -8.92 7.13
C GLY A 36 -2.34 -9.25 6.95
N PHE A 37 -3.22 -8.24 7.01
CA PHE A 37 -4.64 -8.47 6.72
C PHE A 37 -4.92 -8.66 5.23
N VAL A 38 -4.19 -7.98 4.34
CA VAL A 38 -4.26 -8.22 2.90
C VAL A 38 -3.85 -9.66 2.58
N ASP A 39 -2.75 -10.14 3.15
CA ASP A 39 -2.27 -11.52 2.99
C ASP A 39 -3.28 -12.55 3.53
N PHE A 40 -3.97 -12.24 4.63
CA PHE A 40 -5.05 -13.08 5.16
C PHE A 40 -6.20 -13.20 4.14
N VAL A 41 -6.70 -12.07 3.61
CA VAL A 41 -7.79 -12.05 2.63
C VAL A 41 -7.38 -12.80 1.35
N LEU A 42 -6.18 -12.54 0.84
CA LEU A 42 -5.62 -13.24 -0.31
C LEU A 42 -5.52 -14.76 -0.07
N THR A 43 -5.16 -15.20 1.13
CA THR A 43 -5.11 -16.62 1.50
C THR A 43 -6.50 -17.27 1.44
N MET A 44 -7.55 -16.56 1.87
CA MET A 44 -8.93 -17.05 1.73
C MET A 44 -9.36 -17.10 0.26
N HIS A 45 -9.04 -16.07 -0.52
CA HIS A 45 -9.38 -16.03 -1.94
C HIS A 45 -8.71 -17.14 -2.75
N LYS A 46 -7.44 -17.48 -2.44
CA LYS A 46 -6.74 -18.64 -3.03
C LYS A 46 -7.45 -19.97 -2.75
N ARG A 47 -8.19 -20.06 -1.64
CA ARG A 47 -9.01 -21.23 -1.27
C ARG A 47 -10.43 -21.18 -1.83
N ARG A 48 -10.74 -20.20 -2.71
CA ARG A 48 -12.09 -19.93 -3.25
C ARG A 48 -13.12 -19.61 -2.16
N LEU A 49 -12.66 -19.03 -1.04
CA LEU A 49 -13.50 -18.57 0.05
C LEU A 49 -13.56 -17.03 0.05
N THR A 50 -14.68 -16.48 0.50
CA THR A 50 -14.90 -15.03 0.70
C THR A 50 -15.30 -14.76 2.14
N LEU A 51 -15.02 -13.56 2.63
CA LEU A 51 -15.53 -13.09 3.93
C LEU A 51 -16.90 -12.40 3.79
N ALA A 52 -17.43 -12.35 2.55
CA ALA A 52 -18.76 -11.87 2.18
C ALA A 52 -19.15 -10.54 2.84
N ARG A 53 -18.20 -9.60 2.95
CA ARG A 53 -18.39 -8.24 3.53
C ARG A 53 -18.77 -8.21 5.03
N ASN A 54 -18.90 -9.34 5.70
CA ASN A 54 -19.54 -9.39 7.02
C ASN A 54 -18.55 -9.28 8.20
N PHE A 55 -17.41 -8.61 7.99
CA PHE A 55 -16.47 -8.33 9.06
C PHE A 55 -16.38 -6.82 9.36
N GLN A 56 -16.09 -6.50 10.62
CA GLN A 56 -15.94 -5.15 11.16
C GLN A 56 -14.56 -5.02 11.82
N ALA A 57 -14.19 -3.80 12.23
CA ALA A 57 -12.92 -3.56 12.93
C ALA A 57 -12.74 -4.46 14.17
N THR A 58 -13.84 -4.82 14.85
CA THR A 58 -13.83 -5.74 16.00
C THR A 58 -13.49 -7.18 15.63
N ASP A 59 -13.69 -7.59 14.37
CA ASP A 59 -13.34 -8.94 13.91
C ASP A 59 -11.86 -9.05 13.56
N LEU A 60 -11.14 -7.92 13.45
CA LEU A 60 -9.71 -7.91 13.16
C LEU A 60 -8.92 -8.13 14.45
N VAL A 61 -8.10 -9.17 14.44
CA VAL A 61 -7.28 -9.57 15.58
C VAL A 61 -5.83 -9.68 15.15
N VAL A 62 -4.97 -9.03 15.92
CA VAL A 62 -3.53 -9.22 15.87
C VAL A 62 -3.15 -10.14 17.03
N LEU A 63 -2.64 -11.32 16.71
CA LEU A 63 -2.14 -12.30 17.66
C LEU A 63 -0.63 -12.18 17.74
N THR A 64 -0.05 -12.30 18.93
CA THR A 64 1.42 -12.37 19.07
C THR A 64 1.80 -13.79 19.44
N VAL A 65 2.50 -14.48 18.55
CA VAL A 65 2.95 -15.86 18.73
C VAL A 65 4.47 -15.89 18.56
N ASN A 66 5.19 -16.27 19.63
CA ASN A 66 6.66 -16.33 19.65
C ASN A 66 7.35 -15.02 19.20
N GLY A 67 6.81 -13.88 19.64
CA GLY A 67 7.34 -12.55 19.27
C GLY A 67 7.05 -12.11 17.84
N ARG A 68 6.22 -12.85 17.09
CA ARG A 68 5.76 -12.46 15.75
C ARG A 68 4.27 -12.16 15.76
N HIS A 69 3.86 -11.15 15.00
CA HIS A 69 2.46 -10.83 14.81
C HIS A 69 1.83 -11.72 13.74
N GLY A 70 0.69 -12.32 14.06
CA GLY A 70 -0.22 -12.99 13.16
C GLY A 70 -1.51 -12.19 13.02
N TYR A 71 -2.08 -12.18 11.83
CA TYR A 71 -3.25 -11.37 11.50
C TYR A 71 -4.41 -12.29 11.15
N GLN A 72 -5.54 -12.09 11.82
CA GLN A 72 -6.72 -12.93 11.64
C GLN A 72 -7.99 -12.09 11.62
N ILE A 73 -8.90 -12.44 10.71
CA ILE A 73 -10.27 -11.95 10.73
C ILE A 73 -11.12 -13.07 11.30
N LEU A 74 -11.80 -12.82 12.43
CA LEU A 74 -12.58 -13.82 13.16
C LEU A 74 -13.83 -14.29 12.41
N LYS A 75 -14.25 -13.53 11.40
CA LYS A 75 -15.39 -13.89 10.57
C LYS A 75 -15.10 -15.16 9.79
N GLU A 76 -16.01 -16.15 9.90
CA GLU A 76 -15.91 -17.40 9.17
C GLU A 76 -16.01 -17.18 7.65
N PRO A 77 -15.02 -17.63 6.86
CA PRO A 77 -15.09 -17.56 5.41
C PRO A 77 -16.14 -18.52 4.84
N SER A 78 -16.89 -18.07 3.84
CA SER A 78 -17.88 -18.88 3.13
C SER A 78 -17.41 -19.22 1.71
N PRO A 79 -17.86 -20.35 1.14
CA PRO A 79 -17.66 -20.62 -0.29
C PRO A 79 -18.41 -19.59 -1.16
N GLY A 80 -18.08 -19.56 -2.45
CA GLY A 80 -18.74 -18.68 -3.42
C GLY A 80 -17.95 -17.42 -3.78
N LEU A 81 -16.62 -17.52 -3.81
CA LEU A 81 -15.78 -16.43 -4.31
C LEU A 81 -16.04 -16.17 -5.80
N ASP A 82 -16.45 -14.95 -6.09
CA ASP A 82 -16.61 -14.35 -7.41
C ASP A 82 -16.01 -12.94 -7.42
N HIS A 83 -16.03 -12.26 -8.58
CA HIS A 83 -15.40 -10.95 -8.74
C HIS A 83 -16.03 -9.89 -7.84
N GLU A 84 -17.35 -9.96 -7.66
CA GLU A 84 -18.10 -9.02 -6.84
C GLU A 84 -17.76 -9.19 -5.35
N THR A 85 -17.74 -10.42 -4.86
CA THR A 85 -17.41 -10.74 -3.46
C THR A 85 -15.95 -10.45 -3.13
N MET A 86 -15.02 -10.74 -4.06
CA MET A 86 -13.61 -10.36 -3.93
C MET A 86 -13.43 -8.84 -3.80
N THR A 87 -14.08 -8.09 -4.67
CA THR A 87 -14.07 -6.61 -4.64
C THR A 87 -14.67 -6.09 -3.33
N LYS A 88 -15.77 -6.69 -2.86
CA LYS A 88 -16.40 -6.33 -1.58
C LYS A 88 -15.49 -6.59 -0.38
N ASP A 89 -14.78 -7.70 -0.35
CA ASP A 89 -13.85 -8.05 0.75
C ASP A 89 -12.71 -7.04 0.85
N PHE A 90 -12.05 -6.73 -0.27
CA PHE A 90 -10.95 -5.77 -0.29
C PHE A 90 -11.41 -4.34 -0.03
N LYS A 91 -12.56 -3.93 -0.59
CA LYS A 91 -13.17 -2.64 -0.28
C LYS A 91 -13.44 -2.50 1.21
N ARG A 92 -14.02 -3.53 1.83
CA ARG A 92 -14.31 -3.53 3.27
C ARG A 92 -13.04 -3.47 4.12
N LEU A 93 -12.01 -4.21 3.73
CA LEU A 93 -10.72 -4.18 4.40
C LEU A 93 -10.10 -2.78 4.33
N ALA A 94 -10.07 -2.18 3.13
CA ALA A 94 -9.55 -0.83 2.92
C ALA A 94 -10.35 0.21 3.73
N ASP A 95 -11.69 0.12 3.74
CA ASP A 95 -12.55 1.03 4.51
C ASP A 95 -12.25 0.96 6.03
N ILE A 96 -11.99 -0.24 6.57
CA ILE A 96 -11.66 -0.42 8.00
C ILE A 96 -10.26 0.10 8.30
N LEU A 97 -9.27 -0.30 7.50
CA LEU A 97 -7.87 -0.01 7.83
C LEU A 97 -7.52 1.43 7.53
N LEU A 98 -7.88 2.00 6.38
CA LEU A 98 -7.43 3.34 5.96
C LEU A 98 -7.83 4.44 6.94
N HIS A 99 -8.96 4.27 7.63
CA HIS A 99 -9.38 5.19 8.69
C HIS A 99 -8.30 5.36 9.77
N GLU A 100 -7.53 4.31 10.06
CA GLU A 100 -6.48 4.30 11.07
C GLU A 100 -5.16 4.90 10.56
N TYR A 101 -4.99 5.12 9.24
CA TYR A 101 -3.76 5.63 8.63
C TYR A 101 -3.83 7.13 8.31
N THR A 102 -4.99 7.75 8.45
CA THR A 102 -5.14 9.18 8.20
C THR A 102 -4.70 9.99 9.42
N LEU A 103 -3.73 10.91 9.25
CA LEU A 103 -3.43 11.89 10.30
C LEU A 103 -4.47 13.01 10.29
N ALA A 104 -5.11 13.26 11.43
CA ALA A 104 -5.91 14.45 11.64
C ALA A 104 -5.00 15.64 12.00
N THR A 105 -4.35 16.23 10.98
CA THR A 105 -3.60 17.49 11.16
C THR A 105 -4.50 18.69 10.92
N ASN A 106 -4.01 19.88 11.30
CA ASN A 106 -4.77 21.13 11.31
C ASN A 106 -5.22 21.65 9.92
N SER A 107 -4.82 21.00 8.81
CA SER A 107 -5.04 21.54 7.47
C SER A 107 -5.49 20.54 6.40
N SER A 108 -5.34 19.23 6.56
CA SER A 108 -5.97 18.26 5.64
C SER A 108 -5.79 16.85 6.18
N LYS A 109 -6.80 15.99 5.98
CA LYS A 109 -6.63 14.54 6.11
C LYS A 109 -5.61 14.11 5.05
N ASN A 110 -4.38 13.88 5.47
CA ASN A 110 -3.33 13.38 4.60
C ASN A 110 -3.19 11.88 4.85
N ASP A 111 -3.23 11.09 3.79
CA ASP A 111 -2.91 9.66 3.81
C ASP A 111 -1.41 9.45 3.60
N PRO A 112 -0.82 8.35 4.10
CA PRO A 112 0.58 8.03 3.85
C PRO A 112 0.86 7.92 2.35
N PRO A 113 2.09 8.24 1.90
CA PRO A 113 2.47 8.08 0.51
C PRO A 113 2.11 6.70 -0.04
N PHE A 114 1.56 6.67 -1.26
CA PHE A 114 1.15 5.47 -2.01
C PHE A 114 -0.05 4.69 -1.43
N PHE A 115 -0.61 5.06 -0.28
CA PHE A 115 -1.80 4.39 0.26
C PHE A 115 -3.07 4.72 -0.52
N SER A 116 -3.16 5.91 -1.13
CA SER A 116 -4.21 6.23 -2.10
C SER A 116 -4.19 5.28 -3.29
N ASN A 117 -3.00 5.03 -3.87
CA ASN A 117 -2.81 4.07 -4.96
C ASN A 117 -3.13 2.63 -4.54
N LEU A 118 -2.72 2.22 -3.33
CA LEU A 118 -3.08 0.91 -2.78
C LEU A 118 -4.60 0.80 -2.61
N SER A 119 -5.25 1.80 -2.03
CA SER A 119 -6.70 1.86 -1.86
C SER A 119 -7.41 1.73 -3.20
N ASN A 120 -6.93 2.45 -4.22
CA ASN A 120 -7.45 2.38 -5.58
C ASN A 120 -7.33 0.97 -6.16
N ALA A 121 -6.14 0.36 -6.06
CA ALA A 121 -5.87 -1.01 -6.52
C ALA A 121 -6.77 -2.06 -5.85
N LEU A 122 -7.01 -1.92 -4.54
CA LEU A 122 -7.87 -2.84 -3.78
C LEU A 122 -9.36 -2.66 -4.10
N ARG A 123 -9.78 -1.48 -4.55
CA ARG A 123 -11.18 -1.18 -4.93
C ARG A 123 -11.49 -1.51 -6.38
N ASN A 124 -10.50 -1.45 -7.26
CA ASN A 124 -10.66 -1.59 -8.71
C ASN A 124 -9.97 -2.85 -9.22
N ILE A 125 -10.50 -4.00 -8.84
CA ILE A 125 -9.96 -5.31 -9.22
C ILE A 125 -10.36 -5.62 -10.66
N PRO A 126 -9.42 -5.97 -11.56
CA PRO A 126 -9.77 -6.35 -12.93
C PRO A 126 -10.69 -7.58 -12.99
N ALA A 127 -11.66 -7.57 -13.91
CA ALA A 127 -12.67 -8.62 -14.03
C ALA A 127 -12.09 -10.01 -14.36
N ASP A 128 -10.95 -10.05 -15.04
CA ASP A 128 -10.29 -11.29 -15.47
C ASP A 128 -9.48 -11.97 -14.36
N VAL A 129 -9.25 -11.30 -13.21
CA VAL A 129 -8.47 -11.82 -12.07
C VAL A 129 -8.97 -13.19 -11.61
N LEU A 130 -10.28 -13.39 -11.48
CA LEU A 130 -10.83 -14.68 -11.05
C LEU A 130 -11.13 -15.65 -12.19
N ALA A 131 -11.17 -15.14 -13.43
CA ALA A 131 -11.44 -15.94 -14.62
C ALA A 131 -10.22 -16.77 -15.04
N LYS A 132 -9.01 -16.29 -14.75
CA LYS A 132 -7.75 -16.94 -15.16
C LYS A 132 -6.81 -17.10 -13.96
N LEU A 133 -6.25 -18.29 -13.80
CA LEU A 133 -5.27 -18.57 -12.73
C LEU A 133 -4.06 -17.61 -12.81
N GLU A 134 -3.54 -17.39 -14.01
CA GLU A 134 -2.42 -16.48 -14.25
C GLU A 134 -2.74 -15.03 -13.85
N SER A 135 -3.96 -14.54 -14.15
CA SER A 135 -4.39 -13.19 -13.73
C SER A 135 -4.48 -13.09 -12.20
N MET A 136 -4.97 -14.14 -11.52
CA MET A 136 -4.99 -14.20 -10.06
C MET A 136 -3.58 -14.18 -9.46
N GLU A 137 -2.63 -14.93 -10.03
CA GLU A 137 -1.24 -14.96 -9.56
C GLU A 137 -0.54 -13.62 -9.76
N ARG A 138 -0.74 -12.97 -10.91
CA ARG A 138 -0.22 -11.62 -11.19
C ARG A 138 -0.82 -10.59 -10.23
N PHE A 139 -2.13 -10.61 -10.01
CA PHE A 139 -2.79 -9.72 -9.05
C PHE A 139 -2.26 -9.91 -7.63
N ASN A 140 -2.17 -11.17 -7.16
CA ASN A 140 -1.62 -11.48 -5.84
C ASN A 140 -0.19 -10.96 -5.69
N THR A 141 0.65 -11.19 -6.70
CA THR A 141 2.05 -10.73 -6.71
C THR A 141 2.12 -9.20 -6.68
N PHE A 142 1.26 -8.52 -7.46
CA PHE A 142 1.18 -7.07 -7.50
C PHE A 142 0.79 -6.49 -6.14
N ILE A 143 -0.28 -7.01 -5.51
CA ILE A 143 -0.76 -6.51 -4.22
C ILE A 143 0.25 -6.80 -3.10
N CYS A 144 0.80 -8.02 -3.00
CA CYS A 144 1.77 -8.36 -1.95
C CYS A 144 3.08 -7.55 -2.06
N ASN A 145 3.47 -7.12 -3.27
CA ASN A 145 4.67 -6.33 -3.51
C ASN A 145 4.36 -4.84 -3.75
N HIS A 146 3.17 -4.38 -3.38
CA HIS A 146 2.78 -2.99 -3.62
C HIS A 146 3.75 -2.03 -2.93
N ILE A 147 4.09 -0.93 -3.61
CA ILE A 147 5.10 0.04 -3.14
C ILE A 147 4.79 0.58 -1.73
N ALA A 148 3.52 0.68 -1.36
CA ALA A 148 3.06 1.09 -0.04
C ALA A 148 3.60 0.20 1.11
N PHE A 149 3.86 -1.08 0.85
CA PHE A 149 4.36 -2.03 1.84
C PHE A 149 5.88 -2.14 1.85
N LEU A 150 6.57 -1.60 0.85
CA LEU A 150 8.03 -1.69 0.77
C LEU A 150 8.69 -0.81 1.84
N PRO A 151 9.81 -1.24 2.45
CA PRO A 151 10.61 -0.40 3.34
C PRO A 151 11.05 0.91 2.65
N ALA A 152 11.25 1.97 3.43
CA ALA A 152 11.57 3.30 2.90
C ALA A 152 12.81 3.29 1.96
N LEU A 153 13.85 2.55 2.32
CA LEU A 153 15.05 2.42 1.49
C LEU A 153 14.76 1.71 0.15
N SER A 154 13.96 0.64 0.16
CA SER A 154 13.54 -0.06 -1.05
C SER A 154 12.69 0.81 -1.96
N ARG A 155 11.76 1.60 -1.39
CA ARG A 155 10.99 2.60 -2.14
C ARG A 155 11.88 3.65 -2.78
N SER A 156 12.81 4.21 -2.01
CA SER A 156 13.76 5.20 -2.51
C SER A 156 14.61 4.64 -3.66
N ASN A 157 15.17 3.44 -3.50
CA ASN A 157 15.93 2.76 -4.54
C ASN A 157 15.10 2.52 -5.80
N LEU A 158 13.85 2.07 -5.67
CA LEU A 158 12.95 1.86 -6.79
C LEU A 158 12.71 3.16 -7.56
N ILE A 159 12.35 4.24 -6.86
CA ILE A 159 12.09 5.55 -7.46
C ILE A 159 13.36 6.09 -8.14
N CYS A 160 14.52 6.00 -7.48
CA CYS A 160 15.79 6.42 -8.05
C CYS A 160 16.15 5.62 -9.30
N ASN A 161 15.92 4.31 -9.30
CA ASN A 161 16.18 3.47 -10.46
C ASN A 161 15.23 3.78 -11.62
N LEU A 162 13.93 3.99 -11.34
CA LEU A 162 12.96 4.43 -12.35
C LEU A 162 13.37 5.77 -12.98
N MET A 163 13.79 6.73 -12.16
CA MET A 163 14.28 8.03 -12.64
C MET A 163 15.56 7.91 -13.47
N ARG A 164 16.47 7.02 -13.08
CA ARG A 164 17.69 6.74 -13.86
C ARG A 164 17.37 6.14 -15.23
N VAL A 165 16.46 5.17 -15.27
CA VAL A 165 15.99 4.56 -16.53
C VAL A 165 15.34 5.63 -17.40
N TYR A 166 14.36 6.37 -16.88
CA TYR A 166 13.64 7.41 -17.63
C TYR A 166 14.59 8.46 -18.22
N ARG A 167 15.62 8.89 -17.47
CA ARG A 167 16.64 9.82 -17.96
C ARG A 167 17.52 9.23 -19.06
N ALA A 168 17.79 7.93 -19.02
CA ALA A 168 18.57 7.22 -20.03
C ALA A 168 17.79 6.95 -21.33
N LEU A 169 16.45 6.94 -21.28
CA LEU A 169 15.61 6.76 -22.46
C LEU A 169 15.77 7.91 -23.45
N SER A 170 15.76 7.58 -24.75
CA SER A 170 15.62 8.54 -25.85
C SER A 170 14.24 9.21 -25.82
N ARG A 171 14.09 10.30 -26.58
CA ARG A 171 12.80 11.03 -26.66
C ARG A 171 11.64 10.14 -27.14
N SER A 172 11.91 9.22 -28.07
CA SER A 172 10.88 8.29 -28.57
C SER A 172 10.49 7.26 -27.51
N GLU A 173 11.47 6.73 -26.78
CA GLU A 173 11.23 5.73 -25.73
C GLU A 173 10.54 6.35 -24.51
N ARG A 174 10.86 7.60 -24.15
CA ARG A 174 10.14 8.33 -23.10
C ARG A 174 8.66 8.47 -23.44
N GLY A 175 8.33 8.79 -24.69
CA GLY A 175 6.94 8.88 -25.13
C GLY A 175 6.19 7.54 -25.08
N GLN A 176 6.88 6.41 -25.26
CA GLN A 176 6.27 5.09 -25.06
C GLN A 176 6.09 4.78 -23.57
N PHE A 177 7.10 5.06 -22.76
CA PHE A 177 7.08 4.87 -21.32
C PHE A 177 5.95 5.68 -20.66
N GLU A 178 5.81 6.95 -21.01
CA GLU A 178 4.73 7.83 -20.52
C GLU A 178 3.35 7.32 -20.93
N LYS A 179 3.20 6.82 -22.16
CA LYS A 179 1.94 6.19 -22.59
C LYS A 179 1.61 4.95 -21.78
N SER A 180 2.59 4.08 -21.53
CA SER A 180 2.40 2.90 -20.70
C SER A 180 2.08 3.22 -19.24
N ILE A 181 2.45 4.40 -18.74
CA ILE A 181 2.05 4.88 -17.41
C ILE A 181 0.67 5.55 -17.46
N GLY A 182 0.38 6.36 -18.48
CA GLY A 182 -0.89 7.07 -18.64
C GLY A 182 -2.10 6.18 -18.96
N GLU A 183 -1.88 4.92 -19.35
CA GLU A 183 -2.93 3.90 -19.44
C GLU A 183 -3.41 3.41 -18.06
N PHE A 184 -2.66 3.72 -16.98
CA PHE A 184 -3.08 3.54 -15.60
C PHE A 184 -3.52 4.90 -15.06
N ASP A 185 -4.82 5.17 -15.12
CA ASP A 185 -5.45 6.41 -14.65
C ASP A 185 -5.18 6.61 -13.15
N VAL A 186 -4.06 7.27 -12.84
CA VAL A 186 -3.75 7.86 -11.55
C VAL A 186 -3.79 9.34 -11.84
N GLU A 187 -4.82 10.03 -11.36
CA GLU A 187 -4.87 11.50 -11.36
C GLU A 187 -3.51 11.99 -10.86
N THR A 188 -2.71 12.56 -11.76
CA THR A 188 -1.37 13.02 -11.44
C THR A 188 -1.52 14.22 -10.52
N GLU A 189 -1.42 14.01 -9.22
CA GLU A 189 -1.09 15.09 -8.29
C GLU A 189 0.28 15.65 -8.70
N ASP A 190 0.28 16.98 -8.83
CA ASP A 190 1.31 17.82 -9.41
C ASP A 190 2.73 17.50 -8.90
N ILE A 191 3.55 16.81 -9.70
CA ILE A 191 4.90 16.32 -9.30
C ILE A 191 5.95 17.44 -9.23
N SER A 192 5.52 18.70 -9.15
CA SER A 192 6.35 19.92 -9.15
C SER A 192 7.30 20.04 -7.95
N TRP A 193 7.15 19.20 -6.91
CA TRP A 193 8.06 19.12 -5.77
C TRP A 193 9.33 18.29 -5.99
N ILE A 194 9.55 17.69 -7.18
CA ILE A 194 10.84 17.06 -7.51
C ILE A 194 11.78 18.14 -8.07
N PRO A 195 12.74 18.67 -7.28
CA PRO A 195 13.61 19.73 -7.77
C PRO A 195 14.48 19.23 -8.94
N GLU A 196 14.39 19.92 -10.08
CA GLU A 196 15.11 19.59 -11.32
C GLU A 196 16.65 19.64 -11.18
N ARG A 197 17.16 20.27 -10.11
CA ARG A 197 18.60 20.34 -9.79
C ARG A 197 18.76 20.40 -8.26
N GLY A 198 19.14 19.29 -7.62
CA GLY A 198 19.39 19.33 -6.17
C GLY A 198 19.73 18.02 -5.45
N PHE A 199 19.58 16.85 -6.07
CA PHE A 199 19.78 15.57 -5.37
C PHE A 199 21.23 15.05 -5.29
N MET A 200 22.24 15.86 -5.62
CA MET A 200 23.66 15.48 -5.42
C MET A 200 24.20 15.81 -4.02
N GLY A 201 23.40 16.41 -3.12
CA GLY A 201 23.87 16.89 -1.82
C GLY A 201 23.60 16.01 -0.57
N ILE A 202 22.78 14.97 -0.65
CA ILE A 202 22.27 14.27 0.56
C ILE A 202 22.97 12.92 0.82
N PHE A 203 23.91 12.51 -0.04
CA PHE A 203 24.76 11.33 0.19
C PHE A 203 26.24 11.69 0.11
N SER A 204 26.67 12.67 0.91
CA SER A 204 28.03 12.67 1.46
C SER A 204 27.93 12.22 2.90
N CYS A 205 27.79 10.90 3.11
CA CYS A 205 28.29 10.33 4.36
C CYS A 205 29.80 10.44 4.27
N GLU A 206 30.34 11.44 4.94
CA GLU A 206 31.74 11.47 5.36
C GLU A 206 32.04 10.13 6.04
N SER A 207 32.87 9.32 5.39
CA SER A 207 33.57 8.25 6.06
C SER A 207 34.53 8.91 7.05
N MET A 208 34.11 9.03 8.30
CA MET A 208 35.02 9.23 9.42
C MET A 208 35.95 8.00 9.49
N GLY A 209 37.19 8.24 9.12
CA GLY A 209 38.38 7.46 9.44
C GLY A 209 39.49 8.45 9.78
#